data_AF-X1W357-F1
#
_entry.id   AF-X1W357-F1
#
_cell.length_a   1.000
_cell.length_b   1.000
_cell.length_c   1.000
_cell.angle_alpha   90.00
_cell.angle_beta   90.00
_cell.angle_gamma   90.00
#
_symmetry.space_group_name_H-M   'P 1'
#
loop_
_entity.id
_entity.type
_entity.pdbx_description
1 polymer ?
#
loop_
_entity_poly.entity_id
_entity_poly.type
_entity_poly.pdbx_seq_one_letter_code
_entity_poly.pdbx_strand_id
1 'polypeptide(L)'
;MLFTADLVIPKLTAETSPVIETLKIAHGIITKVMVRPRPGHAALAHCVMLHHEHQVWPSTEGMDLHGNEHPIDWEDYYESYQPPYELKLKGWNEDDTYPHTFVISIDIYL
;
A
#
# COMPACT_ATOMS: atom_id res chain seq x y z
N MET A 1 -0.34 13.13 -11.74
CA MET A 1 1.06 13.14 -11.27
C MET A 1 1.32 11.83 -10.57
N LEU A 2 2.37 11.11 -10.94
CA LEU A 2 2.65 9.77 -10.41
C LEU A 2 3.65 9.81 -9.24
N PHE A 3 3.28 9.17 -8.13
CA PHE A 3 4.11 8.97 -6.94
C PHE A 3 4.30 7.48 -6.71
N THR A 4 5.50 7.03 -6.33
CA THR A 4 5.79 5.61 -6.13
C THR A 4 6.63 5.35 -4.88
N ALA A 5 6.38 4.23 -4.21
CA ALA A 5 7.19 3.73 -3.12
C ALA A 5 7.27 2.19 -3.14
N ASP A 6 8.40 1.67 -2.65
CA ASP A 6 8.59 0.25 -2.38
C ASP A 6 8.33 0.01 -0.88
N LEU A 7 7.35 -0.81 -0.55
CA LEU A 7 7.11 -1.30 0.81
C LEU A 7 7.82 -2.66 0.95
N VAL A 8 9.00 -2.66 1.56
CA VAL A 8 9.80 -3.86 1.80
C VAL A 8 9.44 -4.45 3.15
N ILE A 9 8.94 -5.68 3.16
CA ILE A 9 8.45 -6.36 4.36
C ILE A 9 9.35 -7.57 4.63
N PRO A 10 10.15 -7.56 5.72
CA PRO A 10 10.93 -8.71 6.14
C PRO A 10 10.07 -9.96 6.32
N LYS A 11 10.67 -11.14 6.16
CA LYS A 11 10.01 -12.41 6.49
C LYS A 11 9.58 -12.45 7.96
N LEU A 12 8.53 -13.20 8.29
CA LEU A 12 7.96 -13.32 9.64
C LEU A 12 7.65 -11.97 10.31
N THR A 13 7.20 -10.98 9.53
CA THR A 13 6.68 -9.73 10.08
C THR A 13 5.24 -9.97 10.51
N ALA A 14 4.96 -9.90 11.81
CA ALA A 14 3.62 -10.11 12.33
C ALA A 14 2.69 -8.92 12.05
N GLU A 15 1.41 -9.18 11.82
CA GLU A 15 0.40 -8.12 11.63
C GLU A 15 0.31 -7.16 12.82
N THR A 16 0.53 -7.66 14.04
CA THR A 16 0.56 -6.87 15.29
C THR A 16 1.80 -6.00 15.44
N SER A 17 2.84 -6.22 14.61
CA SER A 17 4.06 -5.44 14.56
C SER A 17 4.47 -5.20 13.09
N PRO A 18 3.63 -4.48 12.31
CA PRO A 18 3.80 -4.34 10.88
C PRO A 18 4.96 -3.37 10.55
N VAL A 19 5.48 -3.47 9.33
CA VAL A 19 6.30 -2.40 8.74
C VAL A 19 5.37 -1.28 8.31
N ILE A 20 5.81 -0.02 8.51
CA ILE A 20 5.11 1.17 8.06
C ILE A 20 6.08 2.03 7.26
N GLU A 21 5.73 2.32 6.01
CA GLU A 21 6.44 3.27 5.15
C GLU A 21 5.55 4.47 4.83
N THR A 22 6.16 5.64 4.66
CA THR A 22 5.41 6.88 4.37
C THR A 22 5.64 7.33 2.93
N LEU A 23 4.60 7.26 2.10
CA LEU A 23 4.61 7.80 0.74
C LEU A 23 4.13 9.25 0.77
N LYS A 24 5.05 10.18 0.59
CA LYS A 24 4.71 11.60 0.39
C LYS A 24 4.06 11.80 -0.96
N ILE A 25 2.93 12.50 -0.98
CA ILE A 25 2.14 12.81 -2.16
C ILE A 25 1.90 14.31 -2.28
N ALA A 26 1.25 14.74 -3.36
CA ALA A 26 0.77 16.11 -3.50
C ALA A 26 -0.67 16.26 -3.01
N HIS A 27 -1.03 17.50 -2.66
CA HIS A 27 -2.43 17.93 -2.56
C HIS A 27 -3.16 17.64 -3.88
N GLY A 28 -4.34 17.04 -3.85
CA GLY A 28 -5.15 16.80 -5.05
C GLY A 28 -6.16 15.66 -4.89
N ILE A 29 -6.63 15.14 -6.01
CA ILE A 29 -7.53 13.98 -6.08
C ILE A 29 -6.70 12.77 -6.52
N ILE A 30 -6.64 11.72 -5.71
CA ILE A 30 -6.09 10.43 -6.12
C ILE A 30 -7.06 9.81 -7.11
N THR A 31 -6.60 9.59 -8.34
CA THR A 31 -7.40 9.09 -9.47
C THR A 31 -7.13 7.62 -9.79
N LYS A 32 -5.94 7.12 -9.44
CA LYS A 32 -5.57 5.72 -9.67
C LYS A 32 -4.65 5.21 -8.58
N VAL A 33 -4.92 4.00 -8.12
CA VAL A 33 -4.09 3.26 -7.18
C VAL A 33 -3.61 1.98 -7.86
N MET A 34 -2.31 1.72 -7.77
CA MET A 34 -1.69 0.52 -8.30
C MET A 34 -0.81 -0.10 -7.21
N VAL A 35 -1.10 -1.34 -6.85
CA VAL A 35 -0.31 -2.13 -5.90
C VAL A 35 0.20 -3.36 -6.62
N ARG A 36 1.52 -3.48 -6.74
CA ARG A 36 2.15 -4.59 -7.44
C ARG A 36 2.92 -5.48 -6.47
N PRO A 37 2.38 -6.66 -6.11
CA PRO A 37 3.16 -7.73 -5.50
C PRO A 37 4.28 -8.15 -6.46
N ARG A 38 5.52 -8.28 -5.98
CA ARG A 38 6.59 -8.89 -6.79
C ARG A 38 6.33 -10.41 -6.95
N PRO A 39 6.85 -11.06 -8.01
CA PRO A 39 6.75 -12.50 -8.14
C PRO A 39 7.35 -13.23 -6.93
N GLY A 40 6.69 -14.29 -6.47
CA GLY A 40 7.14 -15.12 -5.35
C GLY A 40 6.50 -14.79 -4.00
N HIS A 41 5.57 -13.82 -3.93
CA HIS A 41 4.82 -13.51 -2.72
C HIS A 41 3.93 -14.65 -2.25
N ALA A 42 3.40 -15.45 -3.19
CA ALA A 42 2.44 -16.53 -2.91
C ALA A 42 1.24 -16.10 -2.04
N ALA A 43 0.86 -14.81 -2.10
CA ALA A 43 -0.17 -14.19 -1.26
C ALA A 43 0.10 -14.23 0.26
N LEU A 44 1.36 -14.37 0.69
CA LEU A 44 1.77 -14.39 2.10
C LEU A 44 2.19 -13.01 2.65
N ALA A 45 2.32 -12.01 1.77
CA ALA A 45 2.54 -10.63 2.15
C ALA A 45 1.25 -9.83 1.99
N HIS A 46 1.05 -8.90 2.90
CA HIS A 46 -0.18 -8.13 3.03
C HIS A 46 0.14 -6.64 3.10
N CYS A 47 -0.74 -5.82 2.53
CA CYS A 47 -0.58 -4.38 2.46
C CYS A 47 -1.91 -3.66 2.75
N VAL A 48 -1.85 -2.60 3.54
CA VAL A 48 -2.96 -1.68 3.84
C VAL A 48 -2.44 -0.26 3.68
N MET A 49 -3.25 0.63 3.09
CA MET A 49 -2.91 2.04 2.91
C MET A 49 -3.83 2.90 3.77
N LEU A 50 -3.21 3.76 4.57
CA LEU A 50 -3.88 4.65 5.50
C LEU A 50 -3.64 6.11 5.11
N HIS A 51 -4.65 6.94 5.36
CA HIS A 51 -4.57 8.40 5.32
C HIS A 51 -5.12 8.92 6.65
N HIS A 52 -4.36 9.78 7.34
CA HIS A 52 -4.69 10.28 8.68
C HIS A 52 -5.04 9.17 9.69
N GLU A 53 -4.23 8.11 9.76
CA GLU A 53 -4.43 6.91 10.59
C GLU A 53 -5.69 6.07 10.29
N HIS A 54 -6.46 6.41 9.25
CA HIS A 54 -7.62 5.66 8.84
C HIS A 54 -7.31 4.83 7.60
N GLN A 55 -7.73 3.57 7.59
CA GLN A 55 -7.63 2.72 6.42
C GLN A 55 -8.50 3.29 5.30
N VAL A 56 -7.87 3.57 4.16
CA VAL A 56 -8.56 4.01 2.94
C VAL A 56 -8.64 2.85 1.95
N TRP A 57 -7.56 2.08 1.85
CA TRP A 57 -7.47 0.94 0.95
C TRP A 57 -6.87 -0.30 1.61
N PRO A 58 -7.55 -1.46 1.50
CA PRO A 58 -8.91 -1.63 0.99
C PRO A 58 -9.95 -0.88 1.83
N SER A 59 -11.11 -0.53 1.27
CA SER A 59 -12.06 0.40 1.93
C SER A 59 -12.81 -0.20 3.13
N THR A 60 -12.85 -1.52 3.25
CA THR A 60 -13.44 -2.19 4.42
C THR A 60 -12.36 -2.39 5.47
N GLU A 61 -12.55 -1.84 6.66
CA GLU A 61 -11.65 -2.01 7.80
C GLU A 61 -11.32 -3.50 8.04
N GLY A 62 -10.04 -3.81 8.22
CA GLY A 62 -9.56 -5.17 8.45
C GLY A 62 -9.40 -6.03 7.20
N MET A 63 -9.76 -5.53 6.01
CA MET A 63 -9.31 -6.13 4.76
C MET A 63 -7.89 -5.67 4.41
N ASP A 64 -7.18 -6.48 3.64
CA ASP A 64 -5.83 -6.22 3.19
C ASP A 64 -5.65 -6.59 1.70
N LEU A 65 -4.61 -6.02 1.09
CA LEU A 65 -4.18 -6.34 -0.26
C LEU A 65 -3.08 -7.39 -0.19
N HIS A 66 -3.33 -8.55 -0.80
CA HIS A 66 -2.36 -9.63 -0.97
C HIS A 66 -2.51 -10.24 -2.36
N GLY A 67 -1.47 -10.90 -2.83
CA GLY A 67 -1.49 -11.54 -4.14
C GLY A 67 -0.13 -12.08 -4.54
N ASN A 68 0.01 -12.42 -5.82
CA ASN A 68 1.28 -12.87 -6.37
C ASN A 68 1.41 -12.44 -7.83
N GLU A 69 2.52 -11.76 -8.15
CA GLU A 69 2.96 -11.34 -9.48
C GLU A 69 2.04 -10.37 -10.24
N HIS A 70 0.72 -10.54 -10.14
CA HIS A 70 -0.28 -9.76 -10.84
C HIS A 70 -0.52 -8.44 -10.11
N PRO A 71 -0.49 -7.29 -10.83
CA PRO A 71 -0.88 -6.02 -10.28
C PRO A 71 -2.33 -6.03 -9.80
N ILE A 72 -2.58 -5.30 -8.72
CA ILE A 72 -3.91 -4.95 -8.22
C ILE A 72 -4.05 -3.45 -8.46
N ASP A 73 -4.82 -3.05 -9.46
CA ASP A 73 -5.04 -1.64 -9.78
C ASP A 73 -6.50 -1.31 -10.05
N TRP A 74 -6.90 -0.12 -9.62
CA TRP A 74 -8.24 0.41 -9.80
C TRP A 74 -8.22 1.94 -9.90
N GLU A 75 -9.27 2.48 -10.51
CA GLU A 75 -9.56 3.90 -10.51
C GLU A 75 -10.32 4.26 -9.24
N ASP A 76 -10.00 5.41 -8.65
CA ASP A 76 -10.68 5.92 -7.47
C ASP A 76 -10.87 7.43 -7.57
N TYR A 77 -11.78 8.00 -6.78
CA TYR A 77 -11.91 9.44 -6.58
C TYR A 77 -11.74 9.69 -5.09
N TYR A 78 -10.51 9.97 -4.66
CA TYR A 78 -10.21 10.21 -3.25
C TYR A 78 -9.52 11.55 -3.05
N GLU A 79 -10.16 12.43 -2.27
CA GLU A 79 -9.69 13.80 -2.04
C GLU A 79 -8.62 13.86 -0.94
N SER A 80 -7.42 14.30 -1.28
CA SER A 80 -6.32 14.60 -0.36
C SER A 80 -6.01 16.09 -0.38
N TYR A 81 -6.88 16.87 0.29
CA TYR A 81 -6.72 18.33 0.37
C TYR A 81 -6.14 18.83 1.70
N GLN A 82 -6.16 17.98 2.73
CA GLN A 82 -5.68 18.33 4.06
C GLN A 82 -4.29 17.75 4.33
N PRO A 83 -3.36 18.54 4.89
CA PRO A 83 -2.06 18.04 5.31
C PRO A 83 -2.17 17.14 6.56
N PRO A 84 -1.22 16.22 6.78
CA PRO A 84 -0.07 15.92 5.93
C PRO A 84 -0.44 15.24 4.60
N TYR A 85 0.24 15.63 3.52
CA TYR A 85 0.06 15.03 2.18
C TYR A 85 0.88 13.74 2.08
N GLU A 86 0.41 12.70 2.75
CA GLU A 86 1.08 11.42 2.81
C GLU A 86 0.10 10.26 2.92
N LEU A 87 0.51 9.09 2.43
CA LEU A 87 -0.13 7.82 2.70
C LEU A 87 0.82 6.95 3.53
N LYS A 88 0.31 6.32 4.57
CA LYS A 88 1.04 5.30 5.32
C LYS A 88 0.76 3.93 4.71
N LEU A 89 1.82 3.27 4.26
CA LEU A 89 1.80 1.93 3.69
C LEU A 89 2.15 0.96 4.82
N LYS A 90 1.16 0.26 5.35
CA LYS A 90 1.31 -0.75 6.39
C LYS A 90 1.43 -2.12 5.74
N GLY A 91 2.39 -2.94 6.16
CA GLY A 91 2.50 -4.30 5.66
C GLY A 91 3.07 -5.31 6.65
N TRP A 92 2.68 -6.56 6.47
CA TRP A 92 3.17 -7.71 7.22
C TRP A 92 3.35 -8.90 6.28
N ASN A 93 4.08 -9.91 6.74
CA ASN A 93 4.53 -11.01 5.90
C ASN A 93 4.61 -12.29 6.71
N GLU A 94 3.78 -13.25 6.32
CA GLU A 94 3.64 -14.58 6.92
C GLU A 94 4.66 -15.59 6.37
N ASP A 95 5.37 -15.24 5.28
CA ASP A 95 6.44 -16.05 4.71
C ASP A 95 7.58 -16.19 5.72
N ASP A 96 8.05 -17.43 5.93
CA ASP A 96 9.11 -17.78 6.86
C ASP A 96 10.51 -17.77 6.23
N THR A 97 10.56 -17.64 4.91
CA THR A 97 11.74 -17.87 4.09
C THR A 97 12.22 -16.56 3.45
N TYR A 98 11.33 -15.81 2.79
CA TYR A 98 11.71 -14.66 1.96
C TYR A 98 11.08 -13.32 2.41
N PRO A 99 11.84 -12.21 2.33
CA PRO A 99 11.25 -10.89 2.41
C PRO A 99 10.45 -10.60 1.13
N HIS A 100 9.36 -9.85 1.29
CA HIS A 100 8.48 -9.47 0.19
C HIS A 100 8.50 -7.97 -0.02
N THR A 101 8.10 -7.55 -1.22
CA THR A 101 8.04 -6.13 -1.58
C THR A 101 6.81 -5.86 -2.41
N PHE A 102 6.01 -4.89 -1.99
CA PHE A 102 5.00 -4.25 -2.81
C PHE A 102 5.57 -3.00 -3.46
N VAL A 103 5.31 -2.81 -4.75
CA VAL A 103 5.53 -1.52 -5.41
C VAL A 103 4.20 -0.81 -5.49
N ILE A 104 4.04 0.29 -4.76
CA ILE A 104 2.82 1.09 -4.71
C ILE A 104 3.01 2.31 -5.60
N SER A 105 2.04 2.59 -6.47
CA SER A 105 2.01 3.75 -7.34
C SER A 105 0.66 4.46 -7.25
N ILE A 106 0.68 5.78 -7.08
CA ILE A 106 -0.50 6.63 -6.87
C ILE A 106 -0.47 7.73 -7.91
N ASP A 107 -1.54 7.84 -8.72
CA ASP A 107 -1.73 8.97 -9.61
C ASP A 107 -2.66 10.00 -8.97
N ILE A 108 -2.25 11.27 -9.05
CA ILE A 108 -2.97 12.42 -8.48
C ILE A 108 -3.26 13.47 -9.55
N TYR A 109 -4.53 13.84 -9.68
CA TYR A 109 -5.01 14.98 -10.44
C TYR A 109 -5.12 16.23 -9.55
N LEU A 110 -4.83 17.42 -10.11
CA LEU A 110 -4.80 18.71 -9.40
C LEU A 110 -6.02 19.57 -9.70
#